data_AF-A0A9P8ZK71-F1
#
_entry.id   AF-A0A9P8ZK71-F1
#
_cell.length_a   1.000
_cell.length_b   1.000
_cell.length_c   1.000
_cell.angle_alpha   90.00
_cell.angle_beta   90.00
_cell.angle_gamma   90.00
#
_symmetry.space_group_name_H-M   'P 1'
#
loop_
_entity.id
_entity.type
_entity.pdbx_description
1 polymer ?
#
loop_
_entity_poly.entity_id
_entity_poly.type
_entity_poly.pdbx_seq_one_letter_code
_entity_poly.pdbx_strand_id
1 'polypeptide(L)'
;MAVGDVPGWNRSIGFHLYTLWLFTRSDIKTAVLPQLAFAISAVTSARIVSTSSEEFSSIFFRLPHAIVWIWLNLLRFNVSNQRRPESVREDALNKPWRPLPSGRLSTDEARWLDFILIPLAPCVGYALCGFTPSLLFGAVCVMYNDFNHLNEQYFVVRNVLNGVGYALLNWGTTVALAGVSSFDLTGLGWSWLAITAAITLTTIHLQDLPDIAGDRARGRRTMPMVLGEMPTRVSG
;
A
#
# COMPACT_ATOMS: atom_id res chain seq x y z
N MET A 1 38.53 21.39 -14.78
CA MET A 1 37.10 21.41 -14.42
C MET A 1 36.80 20.02 -13.88
N ALA A 2 36.80 19.87 -12.55
CA ALA A 2 36.62 18.57 -11.91
C ALA A 2 35.18 18.09 -12.13
N VAL A 3 35.02 16.89 -12.68
CA VAL A 3 33.74 16.18 -12.69
C VAL A 3 33.40 15.94 -11.23
N GLY A 4 32.46 16.73 -10.69
CA GLY A 4 31.97 16.55 -9.33
C GLY A 4 31.40 15.14 -9.18
N ASP A 5 31.86 14.42 -8.16
CA ASP A 5 31.28 13.15 -7.75
C ASP A 5 29.76 13.28 -7.66
N VAL A 6 29.05 12.54 -8.50
CA VAL A 6 27.59 12.41 -8.38
C VAL A 6 27.34 11.53 -7.15
N PRO A 7 26.82 12.07 -6.02
CA PRO A 7 26.74 11.31 -4.80
C PRO A 7 25.58 10.31 -4.91
N GLY A 8 25.86 9.00 -5.00
CA GLY A 8 24.78 8.01 -4.93
C GLY A 8 25.09 6.57 -5.35
N TRP A 9 26.09 6.34 -6.21
CA TRP A 9 26.24 5.01 -6.85
C TRP A 9 26.97 3.93 -6.03
N ASN A 10 27.60 4.30 -4.90
CA ASN A 10 28.44 3.36 -4.13
C ASN A 10 27.80 2.88 -2.81
N ARG A 11 26.46 2.77 -2.79
CA ARG A 11 25.72 2.27 -1.63
C ARG A 11 25.59 0.74 -1.71
N SER A 12 25.70 0.07 -0.57
CA SER A 12 25.64 -1.39 -0.52
C SER A 12 24.23 -1.93 -0.78
N ILE A 13 24.11 -3.20 -1.18
CA ILE A 13 22.82 -3.89 -1.32
C ILE A 13 22.03 -3.82 0.00
N GLY A 14 22.70 -4.02 1.14
CA GLY A 14 22.09 -3.92 2.46
C GLY A 14 21.50 -2.54 2.75
N PHE A 15 22.15 -1.48 2.28
CA PHE A 15 21.60 -0.12 2.36
C PHE A 15 20.27 -0.01 1.61
N HIS A 16 20.21 -0.51 0.36
CA HIS A 16 19.01 -0.44 -0.46
C HIS A 16 17.87 -1.28 0.13
N LEU A 17 18.14 -2.53 0.54
CA LEU A 17 17.14 -3.40 1.16
C LEU A 17 16.55 -2.77 2.43
N TYR A 18 17.40 -2.22 3.30
CA TYR A 18 16.94 -1.54 4.50
C TYR A 18 16.12 -0.27 4.17
N THR A 19 16.51 0.48 3.14
CA THR A 19 15.75 1.64 2.66
C THR A 19 14.37 1.24 2.13
N LEU A 20 14.26 0.17 1.33
CA LEU A 20 12.97 -0.33 0.84
C LEU A 20 12.07 -0.84 1.98
N TRP A 21 12.67 -1.49 2.98
CA TRP A 21 11.95 -1.88 4.20
C TRP A 21 11.42 -0.67 4.98
N LEU A 22 12.22 0.40 5.13
CA LEU A 22 11.79 1.62 5.82
C LEU A 22 10.58 2.31 5.18
N PHE A 23 10.41 2.22 3.85
CA PHE A 23 9.21 2.74 3.18
C PHE A 23 7.92 2.03 3.62
N THR A 24 8.01 0.72 3.93
CA THR A 24 6.86 -0.18 4.13
C THR A 24 6.70 -0.67 5.57
N ARG A 25 7.64 -0.35 6.46
CA ARG A 25 7.71 -0.84 7.84
C ARG A 25 6.39 -0.66 8.62
N SER A 26 5.74 0.51 8.50
CA SER A 26 4.48 0.79 9.20
C SER A 26 3.32 -0.09 8.70
N ASP A 27 3.39 -0.50 7.44
CA ASP A 27 2.28 -1.12 6.72
C ASP A 27 2.28 -2.65 6.84
N ILE A 28 3.34 -3.24 7.40
CA ILE A 28 3.40 -4.69 7.60
C ILE A 28 2.23 -5.16 8.47
N LYS A 29 1.99 -4.49 9.60
CA LYS A 29 0.92 -4.88 10.52
C LYS A 29 -0.46 -4.42 10.06
N THR A 30 -0.55 -3.28 9.39
CA THR A 30 -1.82 -2.65 9.01
C THR A 30 -2.34 -3.07 7.64
N ALA A 31 -1.46 -3.50 6.73
CA ALA A 31 -1.79 -3.77 5.33
C ALA A 31 -1.15 -5.03 4.71
N VAL A 32 -0.16 -5.69 5.33
CA VAL A 32 0.37 -6.95 4.79
C VAL A 32 -0.25 -8.15 5.49
N LEU A 33 -0.19 -8.19 6.82
CA LEU A 33 -0.69 -9.32 7.60
C LEU A 33 -2.20 -9.56 7.44
N PRO A 34 -3.08 -8.55 7.49
CA PRO A 34 -4.52 -8.79 7.34
C PRO A 34 -4.89 -9.36 5.96
N GLN A 35 -4.21 -8.89 4.91
CA GLN A 35 -4.46 -9.25 3.51
C GLN A 35 -3.97 -10.66 3.23
N LEU A 36 -2.81 -11.04 3.79
CA LEU A 36 -2.34 -12.42 3.74
C LEU A 36 -3.26 -13.36 4.52
N ALA A 37 -3.73 -12.96 5.71
CA ALA A 37 -4.67 -13.75 6.49
C ALA A 37 -5.99 -13.96 5.73
N PHE A 38 -6.50 -12.91 5.09
CA PHE A 38 -7.67 -12.99 4.20
C PHE A 38 -7.41 -13.94 3.03
N ALA A 39 -6.31 -13.76 2.31
CA ALA A 39 -5.96 -14.58 1.15
C ALA A 39 -5.82 -16.07 1.50
N ILE A 40 -5.14 -16.39 2.60
CA ILE A 40 -5.00 -17.77 3.10
C ILE A 40 -6.39 -18.32 3.40
N SER A 41 -7.20 -17.60 4.18
CA SER A 41 -8.56 -18.03 4.53
C SER A 41 -9.43 -18.24 3.30
N ALA A 42 -9.35 -17.36 2.31
CA ALA A 42 -10.09 -17.43 1.06
C ALA A 42 -9.72 -18.66 0.22
N VAL A 43 -8.43 -18.96 0.10
CA VAL A 43 -7.93 -20.11 -0.68
C VAL A 43 -8.15 -21.43 0.05
N THR A 44 -8.09 -21.46 1.39
CA THR A 44 -8.31 -22.70 2.17
C THR A 44 -9.78 -23.04 2.38
N SER A 45 -10.71 -22.09 2.26
CA SER A 45 -12.15 -22.30 2.53
C SER A 45 -12.89 -23.06 1.42
N ALA A 46 -12.26 -24.07 0.80
CA ALA A 46 -12.78 -25.04 -0.18
C ALA A 46 -14.06 -24.60 -0.94
N ARG A 47 -13.89 -24.04 -2.15
CA ARG A 47 -15.00 -23.69 -3.09
C ARG A 47 -16.04 -22.66 -2.61
N ILE A 48 -15.99 -22.18 -1.36
CA ILE A 48 -16.94 -21.19 -0.82
C ILE A 48 -16.58 -19.78 -1.31
N VAL A 49 -15.29 -19.42 -1.23
CA VAL A 49 -14.77 -18.08 -1.56
C VAL A 49 -14.03 -18.08 -2.91
N SER A 50 -13.38 -19.20 -3.24
CA SER A 50 -12.68 -19.43 -4.51
C SER A 50 -13.41 -20.48 -5.35
N THR A 51 -13.20 -20.50 -6.66
CA THR A 51 -13.60 -21.59 -7.54
C THR A 51 -12.60 -22.76 -7.58
N SER A 52 -11.35 -22.55 -7.13
CA SER A 52 -10.33 -23.59 -6.98
C SER A 52 -10.17 -24.01 -5.51
N SER A 53 -9.83 -25.28 -5.30
CA SER A 53 -9.43 -25.79 -3.99
C SER A 53 -7.97 -26.18 -4.13
N GLU A 54 -7.07 -25.40 -3.54
CA GLU A 54 -5.64 -25.66 -3.60
C GLU A 54 -5.22 -26.58 -2.44
N GLU A 55 -4.31 -27.51 -2.71
CA GLU A 55 -3.65 -28.27 -1.65
C GLU A 55 -2.80 -27.35 -0.76
N PHE A 56 -2.71 -27.68 0.53
CA PHE A 56 -1.93 -26.91 1.50
C PHE A 56 -0.44 -26.76 1.10
N SER A 57 0.12 -27.78 0.45
CA SER A 57 1.47 -27.78 -0.12
C SER A 57 1.66 -26.65 -1.15
N SER A 58 0.74 -26.51 -2.09
CA SER A 58 0.73 -25.46 -3.10
C SER A 58 0.64 -24.07 -2.47
N ILE A 59 -0.20 -23.91 -1.44
CA ILE A 59 -0.33 -22.65 -0.69
C ILE A 59 1.00 -22.27 -0.04
N PHE A 60 1.67 -23.22 0.61
CA PHE A 60 2.96 -22.97 1.26
C PHE A 60 4.03 -22.47 0.28
N PHE A 61 4.15 -23.10 -0.90
CA PHE A 61 5.12 -22.68 -1.92
C PHE A 61 4.74 -21.38 -2.64
N ARG A 62 3.44 -21.04 -2.69
CA ARG A 62 2.95 -19.78 -3.29
C ARG A 62 2.91 -18.62 -2.30
N LEU A 63 3.02 -18.87 -1.00
CA LEU A 63 3.04 -17.80 0.01
C LEU A 63 4.12 -16.73 -0.22
N PRO A 64 5.38 -17.07 -0.58
CA PRO A 64 6.38 -16.07 -0.95
C PRO A 64 5.96 -15.21 -2.16
N HIS A 65 5.26 -15.79 -3.13
CA HIS A 65 4.77 -15.07 -4.31
C HIS A 65 3.72 -14.03 -3.90
N ALA A 66 2.75 -14.42 -3.06
CA ALA A 66 1.77 -13.49 -2.51
C ALA A 66 2.42 -12.36 -1.69
N ILE A 67 3.43 -12.68 -0.87
CA ILE A 67 4.19 -11.68 -0.09
C ILE A 67 4.93 -10.70 -1.01
N VAL A 68 5.61 -11.19 -2.05
CA VAL A 68 6.31 -10.34 -3.02
C VAL A 68 5.32 -9.44 -3.76
N TRP A 69 4.18 -10.00 -4.19
CA TRP A 69 3.15 -9.27 -4.92
C TRP A 69 2.59 -8.10 -4.09
N ILE A 70 2.18 -8.36 -2.84
CA ILE A 70 1.58 -7.33 -1.99
C ILE A 70 2.62 -6.31 -1.56
N TRP A 71 3.83 -6.75 -1.19
CA TRP A 71 4.90 -5.87 -0.77
C TRP A 71 5.34 -4.92 -1.88
N LEU A 72 5.44 -5.39 -3.12
CA LEU A 72 5.85 -4.57 -4.26
C LEU A 72 4.80 -3.49 -4.60
N ASN A 73 3.51 -3.85 -4.56
CA ASN A 73 2.43 -2.88 -4.77
C ASN A 73 2.38 -1.84 -3.63
N LEU A 74 2.51 -2.26 -2.37
CA LEU A 74 2.61 -1.33 -1.24
C LEU A 74 3.85 -0.45 -1.30
N LEU A 75 5.00 -1.00 -1.70
CA LEU A 75 6.24 -0.24 -1.88
C LEU A 75 6.03 0.88 -2.91
N ARG A 76 5.43 0.56 -4.06
CA ARG A 76 5.06 1.58 -5.07
C ARG A 76 4.20 2.69 -4.46
N PHE A 77 3.12 2.33 -3.77
CA PHE A 77 2.23 3.30 -3.13
C PHE A 77 2.99 4.20 -2.15
N ASN A 78 3.81 3.60 -1.29
CA ASN A 78 4.56 4.30 -0.26
C ASN A 78 5.61 5.24 -0.81
N VAL A 79 6.37 4.82 -1.82
CA VAL A 79 7.35 5.69 -2.49
C VAL A 79 6.62 6.89 -3.13
N SER A 80 5.53 6.65 -3.85
CA SER A 80 4.73 7.72 -4.46
C SER A 80 4.12 8.69 -3.43
N ASN A 81 3.70 8.19 -2.26
CA ASN A 81 3.11 9.01 -1.21
C ASN A 81 4.17 9.83 -0.43
N GLN A 82 5.35 9.26 -0.21
CA GLN A 82 6.40 9.85 0.64
C GLN A 82 7.36 10.78 -0.13
N ARG A 83 7.38 10.75 -1.47
CA ARG A 83 8.40 11.47 -2.28
C ARG A 83 8.26 12.99 -2.36
N ARG A 84 7.10 13.56 -2.04
CA ARG A 84 6.82 14.99 -2.23
C ARG A 84 7.39 15.84 -1.09
N PRO A 85 7.89 17.07 -1.34
CA PRO A 85 8.44 17.92 -0.28
C PRO A 85 7.49 18.14 0.90
N GLU A 86 6.18 18.26 0.64
CA GLU A 86 5.15 18.41 1.67
C GLU A 86 5.03 17.14 2.50
N SER A 87 5.04 15.96 1.86
CA SER A 87 5.05 14.66 2.55
C SER A 87 6.32 14.47 3.37
N VAL A 88 7.48 14.93 2.90
CA VAL A 88 8.74 14.85 3.67
C VAL A 88 8.66 15.70 4.95
N ARG A 89 8.08 16.90 4.88
CA ARG A 89 7.88 17.75 6.08
C ARG A 89 6.90 17.15 7.06
N GLU A 90 5.80 16.58 6.56
CA GLU A 90 4.82 15.83 7.36
C GLU A 90 5.48 14.64 8.06
N ASP A 91 6.20 13.81 7.31
CA ASP A 91 6.88 12.64 7.83
C ASP A 91 8.04 12.99 8.76
N ALA A 92 8.68 14.16 8.62
CA ALA A 92 9.69 14.60 9.59
C ALA A 92 9.09 14.80 10.99
N LEU A 93 7.81 15.17 11.08
CA LEU A 93 7.09 15.31 12.35
C LEU A 93 6.56 13.97 12.85
N ASN A 94 5.89 13.21 11.99
CA ASN A 94 5.17 11.99 12.39
C ASN A 94 6.07 10.75 12.39
N LYS A 95 6.96 10.64 11.39
CA LYS A 95 7.69 9.43 11.01
C LYS A 95 9.15 9.71 10.59
N PRO A 96 9.98 10.37 11.44
CA PRO A 96 11.32 10.86 11.06
C PRO A 96 12.30 9.75 10.62
N TRP A 97 12.02 8.49 10.95
CA TRP A 97 12.81 7.33 10.51
C TRP A 97 12.57 6.93 9.04
N ARG A 98 11.58 7.52 8.35
CA ARG A 98 11.31 7.23 6.93
C ARG A 98 12.49 7.64 6.05
N PRO A 99 12.64 7.05 4.85
CA PRO A 99 13.85 7.22 4.03
C PRO A 99 14.17 8.67 3.66
N LEU A 100 13.18 9.49 3.32
CA LEU A 100 13.42 10.88 2.91
C LEU A 100 13.67 11.81 4.11
N PRO A 101 12.85 11.82 5.19
CA PRO A 101 13.13 12.66 6.36
C PRO A 101 14.46 12.34 7.05
N SER A 102 14.87 11.06 7.06
CA SER A 102 16.15 10.64 7.64
C SER A 102 17.36 10.87 6.72
N GLY A 103 17.15 11.45 5.52
CA GLY A 103 18.22 11.76 4.57
C GLY A 103 18.85 10.55 3.89
N ARG A 104 18.20 9.38 3.92
CA ARG A 104 18.70 8.17 3.23
C ARG A 104 18.57 8.29 1.71
N LEU A 105 17.51 8.92 1.24
CA LEU A 105 17.28 9.20 -0.19
C LEU A 105 16.93 10.67 -0.40
N SER A 106 17.39 11.23 -1.51
CA SER A 106 16.87 12.50 -2.00
C SER A 106 15.48 12.34 -2.60
N THR A 107 14.76 13.45 -2.79
CA THR A 107 13.46 13.46 -3.48
C THR A 107 13.58 12.98 -4.93
N ASP A 108 14.70 13.27 -5.60
CA ASP A 108 14.93 12.85 -6.97
C ASP A 108 15.21 11.33 -7.06
N GLU A 109 15.98 10.79 -6.11
CA GLU A 109 16.20 9.34 -6.01
C GLU A 109 14.88 8.58 -5.75
N ALA A 110 14.04 9.11 -4.85
CA ALA A 110 12.71 8.55 -4.60
C ALA A 110 11.80 8.64 -5.82
N ARG A 111 11.89 9.73 -6.61
CA ARG A 111 11.15 9.89 -7.87
C ARG A 111 11.60 8.86 -8.92
N TRP A 112 12.90 8.64 -9.08
CA TRP A 112 13.42 7.60 -9.98
C TRP A 112 12.98 6.20 -9.55
N LEU A 113 12.99 5.92 -8.24
CA LEU A 113 12.48 4.67 -7.71
C LEU A 113 10.99 4.50 -8.03
N ASP A 114 10.17 5.54 -7.86
CA ASP A 114 8.73 5.52 -8.23
C ASP A 114 8.55 5.21 -9.72
N PHE A 115 9.30 5.88 -10.59
CA PHE A 115 9.26 5.63 -12.04
C PHE A 115 9.59 4.19 -12.42
N ILE A 116 10.51 3.54 -11.71
CA ILE A 116 10.85 2.12 -11.90
C ILE A 116 9.72 1.22 -11.38
N LEU A 117 9.14 1.55 -10.23
CA LEU A 117 8.09 0.76 -9.59
C LEU A 117 6.76 0.78 -10.38
N ILE A 118 6.47 1.86 -11.11
CA ILE A 118 5.25 1.98 -11.93
C ILE A 118 5.09 0.83 -12.94
N PRO A 119 6.07 0.52 -13.81
CA PRO A 119 6.00 -0.64 -14.70
C PRO A 119 6.38 -1.95 -14.00
N LEU A 120 7.27 -1.93 -13.01
CA LEU A 120 7.73 -3.16 -12.35
C LEU A 120 6.61 -3.87 -11.60
N ALA A 121 5.78 -3.14 -10.86
CA ALA A 121 4.68 -3.72 -10.07
C ALA A 121 3.69 -4.54 -10.92
N PRO A 122 3.10 -4.02 -12.02
CA PRO A 122 2.23 -4.82 -12.87
C PRO A 122 3.00 -5.91 -13.64
N CYS A 123 4.24 -5.69 -14.08
CA CYS A 123 5.02 -6.75 -14.75
C CYS A 123 5.28 -7.96 -13.85
N VAL A 124 5.70 -7.73 -12.59
CA VAL A 124 5.80 -8.79 -11.60
C VAL A 124 4.40 -9.34 -11.29
N GLY A 125 3.39 -8.47 -11.20
CA GLY A 125 1.99 -8.86 -11.07
C GLY A 125 1.56 -9.87 -12.13
N TYR A 126 1.95 -9.69 -13.39
CA TYR A 126 1.68 -10.63 -14.47
C TYR A 126 2.33 -11.99 -14.23
N ALA A 127 3.61 -12.02 -13.87
CA ALA A 127 4.32 -13.26 -13.53
C ALA A 127 3.70 -13.98 -12.32
N LEU A 128 3.01 -13.24 -11.44
CA LEU A 128 2.38 -13.72 -10.22
C LEU A 128 0.85 -13.77 -10.32
N CYS A 129 0.28 -13.82 -11.53
CA CYS A 129 -1.17 -13.91 -11.79
C CYS A 129 -2.04 -12.69 -11.38
N GLY A 130 -1.48 -11.68 -10.72
CA GLY A 130 -2.15 -10.48 -10.23
C GLY A 130 -1.90 -9.21 -11.05
N PHE A 131 -1.83 -9.30 -12.39
CA PHE A 131 -1.61 -8.13 -13.26
C PHE A 131 -2.72 -7.08 -13.12
N THR A 132 -3.97 -7.49 -13.32
CA THR A 132 -5.15 -6.61 -13.27
C THR A 132 -5.27 -5.86 -11.95
N PRO A 133 -5.25 -6.52 -10.76
CA PRO A 133 -5.28 -5.80 -9.49
C PRO A 133 -4.07 -4.87 -9.31
N SER A 134 -2.88 -5.22 -9.81
CA SER A 134 -1.70 -4.32 -9.73
C SER A 134 -1.87 -3.07 -10.60
N LEU A 135 -2.46 -3.22 -11.78
CA LEU A 135 -2.71 -2.10 -12.70
C LEU A 135 -3.76 -1.14 -12.11
N LEU A 136 -4.87 -1.69 -11.61
CA LEU A 136 -5.93 -0.92 -10.96
C LEU A 136 -5.44 -0.26 -9.67
N PHE A 137 -4.65 -0.97 -8.87
CA PHE A 137 -4.05 -0.41 -7.66
C PHE A 137 -3.10 0.73 -8.02
N GLY A 138 -2.34 0.60 -9.11
CA GLY A 138 -1.54 1.68 -9.68
C GLY A 138 -2.36 2.91 -10.07
N ALA A 139 -3.54 2.73 -10.67
CA ALA A 139 -4.45 3.83 -10.97
C ALA A 139 -4.96 4.52 -9.70
N VAL A 140 -5.34 3.74 -8.68
CA VAL A 140 -5.72 4.28 -7.36
C VAL A 140 -4.55 5.02 -6.71
N CYS A 141 -3.31 4.55 -6.85
CA CYS A 141 -2.12 5.25 -6.36
C CYS A 141 -1.97 6.63 -7.01
N VAL A 142 -2.16 6.72 -8.33
CA VAL A 142 -2.14 8.00 -9.05
C VAL A 142 -3.30 8.89 -8.57
N MET A 143 -4.50 8.35 -8.39
CA MET A 143 -5.62 9.12 -7.86
C MET A 143 -5.39 9.62 -6.42
N TYR A 144 -4.77 8.80 -5.59
CA TYR A 144 -4.47 9.13 -4.21
C TYR A 144 -3.39 10.22 -4.12
N ASN A 145 -2.28 10.03 -4.85
CA ASN A 145 -1.09 10.83 -4.70
C ASN A 145 -1.05 12.01 -5.67
N ASP A 146 -1.46 11.84 -6.93
CA ASP A 146 -1.34 12.86 -7.98
C ASP A 146 -2.55 13.78 -8.11
N PHE A 147 -3.74 13.31 -7.75
CA PHE A 147 -4.93 14.16 -7.54
C PHE A 147 -5.14 14.52 -6.05
N ASN A 148 -4.04 14.71 -5.31
CA ASN A 148 -4.03 14.87 -3.85
C ASN A 148 -4.91 16.00 -3.31
N HIS A 149 -5.18 17.06 -4.07
CA HIS A 149 -5.98 18.19 -3.59
C HIS A 149 -7.35 17.74 -3.04
N LEU A 150 -8.01 16.80 -3.72
CA LEU A 150 -9.28 16.25 -3.25
C LEU A 150 -9.12 15.45 -1.95
N ASN A 151 -8.03 14.68 -1.82
CA ASN A 151 -7.75 13.84 -0.66
C ASN A 151 -7.31 14.64 0.57
N GLU A 152 -6.71 15.81 0.36
CA GLU A 152 -6.30 16.72 1.42
C GLU A 152 -7.48 17.54 1.97
N GLN A 153 -8.47 17.86 1.13
CA GLN A 153 -9.64 18.66 1.52
C GLN A 153 -10.84 17.82 1.96
N TYR A 154 -10.99 16.61 1.42
CA TYR A 154 -12.15 15.74 1.65
C TYR A 154 -11.71 14.37 2.18
N PHE A 155 -11.70 14.21 3.51
CA PHE A 155 -11.30 12.95 4.14
C PHE A 155 -12.12 11.74 3.66
N VAL A 156 -13.39 11.95 3.28
CA VAL A 156 -14.25 10.88 2.74
C VAL A 156 -13.67 10.31 1.43
N VAL A 157 -13.20 11.17 0.51
CA VAL A 157 -12.61 10.72 -0.77
C VAL A 157 -11.38 9.86 -0.48
N ARG A 158 -10.53 10.31 0.44
CA ARG A 158 -9.34 9.56 0.87
C ARG A 158 -9.70 8.21 1.48
N ASN A 159 -10.72 8.15 2.35
CA ASN A 159 -11.19 6.91 2.94
C ASN A 159 -11.75 5.94 1.88
N VAL A 160 -12.48 6.45 0.89
CA VAL A 160 -12.98 5.68 -0.25
C VAL A 160 -11.82 5.11 -1.07
N LEU A 161 -10.83 5.94 -1.45
CA LEU A 161 -9.66 5.48 -2.19
C LEU A 161 -8.85 4.44 -1.40
N ASN A 162 -8.70 4.62 -0.09
CA ASN A 162 -8.08 3.62 0.78
C ASN A 162 -8.88 2.32 0.80
N GLY A 163 -10.20 2.37 0.98
CA GLY A 163 -11.06 1.18 0.96
C GLY A 163 -10.95 0.40 -0.37
N VAL A 164 -10.98 1.11 -1.50
CA VAL A 164 -10.78 0.51 -2.83
C VAL A 164 -9.36 -0.06 -2.96
N GLY A 165 -8.32 0.67 -2.52
CA GLY A 165 -6.94 0.21 -2.55
C GLY A 165 -6.74 -1.08 -1.76
N TYR A 166 -7.26 -1.16 -0.55
CA TYR A 166 -7.20 -2.35 0.29
C TYR A 166 -7.98 -3.53 -0.32
N ALA A 167 -9.12 -3.28 -0.97
CA ALA A 167 -9.87 -4.31 -1.70
C ALA A 167 -9.06 -4.88 -2.87
N LEU A 168 -8.36 -4.02 -3.62
CA LEU A 168 -7.49 -4.44 -4.72
C LEU A 168 -6.26 -5.22 -4.23
N LEU A 169 -5.69 -4.82 -3.08
CA LEU A 169 -4.62 -5.60 -2.44
C LEU A 169 -5.11 -6.97 -1.98
N ASN A 170 -6.31 -7.06 -1.38
CA ASN A 170 -6.92 -8.34 -1.00
C ASN A 170 -7.13 -9.24 -2.22
N TRP A 171 -7.73 -8.70 -3.29
CA TRP A 171 -7.96 -9.43 -4.53
C TRP A 171 -6.63 -9.93 -5.12
N GLY A 172 -5.66 -9.04 -5.31
CA GLY A 172 -4.38 -9.38 -5.91
C GLY A 172 -3.55 -10.36 -5.09
N THR A 173 -3.55 -10.24 -3.76
CA THR A 173 -2.87 -11.19 -2.87
C THR A 173 -3.52 -12.57 -2.93
N THR A 174 -4.86 -12.61 -3.02
CA THR A 174 -5.61 -13.87 -3.15
C THR A 174 -5.30 -14.58 -4.46
N VAL A 175 -5.29 -13.87 -5.60
CA VAL A 175 -4.97 -14.50 -6.90
C VAL A 175 -3.51 -14.91 -6.99
N ALA A 176 -2.59 -14.13 -6.41
CA ALA A 176 -1.17 -14.48 -6.36
C ALA A 176 -0.91 -15.73 -5.51
N LEU A 177 -1.65 -15.88 -4.41
CA LEU A 177 -1.59 -17.08 -3.57
C LEU A 177 -2.24 -18.29 -4.25
N ALA A 178 -3.39 -18.08 -4.91
CA ALA A 178 -4.08 -19.12 -5.66
C ALA A 178 -3.32 -19.56 -6.91
N GLY A 179 -2.44 -18.73 -7.47
CA GLY A 179 -1.61 -19.07 -8.63
C GLY A 179 -2.39 -19.24 -9.93
N VAL A 180 -3.57 -18.62 -10.05
CA VAL A 180 -4.40 -18.65 -11.26
C VAL A 180 -4.78 -17.23 -11.65
N SER A 181 -4.56 -16.87 -12.92
CA SER A 181 -4.82 -15.53 -13.45
C SER A 181 -6.30 -15.28 -13.74
N SER A 182 -7.07 -16.33 -13.97
CA SER A 182 -8.53 -16.32 -14.12
C SER A 182 -9.19 -16.81 -12.83
N PHE A 183 -8.79 -16.25 -11.70
CA PHE A 183 -9.45 -16.52 -10.43
C PHE A 183 -10.79 -15.81 -10.40
N ASP A 184 -11.84 -16.51 -10.82
CA ASP A 184 -13.20 -16.04 -10.58
C ASP A 184 -13.52 -16.23 -9.10
N LEU A 185 -13.54 -15.10 -8.38
CA LEU A 185 -14.16 -15.03 -7.07
C LEU A 185 -15.62 -15.44 -7.18
N THR A 186 -16.06 -16.30 -6.27
CA THR A 186 -17.50 -16.59 -6.15
C THR A 186 -18.25 -15.30 -5.78
N GLY A 187 -19.58 -15.27 -5.96
CA GLY A 187 -20.38 -14.12 -5.50
C GLY A 187 -20.16 -13.82 -4.00
N LEU A 188 -19.89 -14.85 -3.21
CA LEU A 188 -19.52 -14.71 -1.80
C LEU A 188 -18.10 -14.14 -1.63
N GLY A 189 -17.13 -14.51 -2.47
CA GLY A 189 -15.81 -13.89 -2.49
C GLY A 189 -15.84 -12.40 -2.80
N TRP A 190 -16.67 -11.98 -3.75
CA TRP A 190 -16.92 -10.56 -4.00
C TRP A 190 -17.59 -9.85 -2.83
N SER A 191 -18.51 -10.52 -2.14
CA SER A 191 -19.14 -9.99 -0.93
C SER A 191 -18.12 -9.80 0.21
N TRP A 192 -17.22 -10.76 0.40
CA TRP A 192 -16.12 -10.63 1.37
C TRP A 192 -15.15 -9.50 1.04
N LEU A 193 -14.79 -9.32 -0.23
CA LEU A 193 -14.02 -8.15 -0.65
C LEU A 193 -14.77 -6.85 -0.34
N ALA A 194 -16.06 -6.76 -0.66
CA ALA A 194 -16.87 -5.58 -0.35
C ALA A 194 -16.96 -5.30 1.16
N ILE A 195 -17.10 -6.34 1.99
CA ILE A 195 -17.10 -6.21 3.45
C ILE A 195 -15.74 -5.69 3.95
N THR A 196 -14.63 -6.27 3.50
CA THR A 196 -13.29 -5.79 3.92
C THR A 196 -13.02 -4.36 3.46
N ALA A 197 -13.50 -3.98 2.27
CA ALA A 197 -13.43 -2.62 1.76
C ALA A 197 -14.26 -1.66 2.61
N ALA A 198 -15.48 -2.06 3.00
CA ALA A 198 -16.38 -1.28 3.84
C ALA A 198 -15.79 -1.07 5.24
N ILE A 199 -15.28 -2.13 5.88
CA ILE A 199 -14.59 -2.05 7.17
C ILE A 199 -13.41 -1.08 7.07
N THR A 200 -12.59 -1.19 6.03
CA THR A 200 -11.46 -0.27 5.82
C THR A 200 -11.96 1.16 5.67
N LEU A 201 -12.95 1.40 4.81
CA LEU A 201 -13.52 2.73 4.57
C LEU A 201 -14.03 3.39 5.86
N THR A 202 -14.65 2.61 6.75
CA THR A 202 -15.23 3.11 8.00
C THR A 202 -14.25 3.13 9.18
N THR A 203 -13.03 2.61 9.05
CA THR A 203 -12.07 2.54 10.18
C THR A 203 -10.71 3.17 9.86
N ILE A 204 -10.37 3.38 8.58
CA ILE A 204 -9.05 3.87 8.16
C ILE A 204 -8.72 5.25 8.73
N HIS A 205 -9.72 6.08 9.05
CA HIS A 205 -9.52 7.39 9.68
C HIS A 205 -8.88 7.30 11.07
N LEU A 206 -8.95 6.15 11.75
CA LEU A 206 -8.24 5.94 13.02
C LEU A 206 -6.73 6.01 12.84
N GLN A 207 -6.21 5.76 11.62
CA GLN A 207 -4.79 5.87 11.31
C GLN A 207 -4.31 7.33 11.23
N ASP A 208 -5.22 8.31 11.15
CA ASP A 208 -4.85 9.74 11.15
C ASP A 208 -4.57 10.28 12.56
N LEU A 209 -5.06 9.62 13.62
CA LEU A 209 -4.92 10.10 15.00
C LEU A 209 -3.44 10.28 15.42
N PRO A 210 -2.51 9.36 15.10
CA PRO A 210 -1.08 9.57 15.36
C PRO A 210 -0.44 10.65 14.48
N ASP A 211 -1.07 11.00 13.34
CA ASP A 211 -0.49 11.83 12.30
C ASP A 211 -0.96 13.31 12.35
N ILE A 212 -1.73 13.70 13.38
CA ILE A 212 -2.33 15.04 13.55
C ILE A 212 -1.31 16.20 13.43
N ALA A 213 -0.11 16.04 13.98
CA ALA A 213 0.91 17.10 13.95
C ALA A 213 1.37 17.37 12.51
N GLY A 214 1.70 16.32 11.75
CA GLY A 214 2.04 16.42 10.34
C GLY A 214 0.86 16.87 9.47
N ASP A 215 -0.34 16.34 9.70
CA ASP A 215 -1.56 16.75 8.98
C ASP A 215 -1.83 18.25 9.13
N ARG A 216 -1.64 18.79 10.34
CA ARG A 216 -1.77 20.22 10.62
C ARG A 216 -0.71 21.03 9.89
N ALA A 217 0.55 20.58 9.89
CA ALA A 217 1.62 21.26 9.18
C ALA A 217 1.41 21.29 7.66
N ARG A 218 0.73 20.27 7.12
CA ARG A 218 0.37 20.15 5.70
C ARG A 218 -0.98 20.81 5.35
N GLY A 219 -1.75 21.26 6.34
CA GLY A 219 -3.08 21.86 6.13
C GLY A 219 -4.16 20.87 5.69
N ARG A 220 -4.02 19.59 6.04
CA ARG A 220 -5.01 18.55 5.69
C ARG A 220 -6.26 18.65 6.56
N ARG A 221 -7.41 18.38 5.96
CA ARG A 221 -8.71 18.30 6.64
C ARG A 221 -9.08 16.84 6.91
N THR A 222 -8.26 16.16 7.71
CA THR A 222 -8.53 14.78 8.15
C THR A 222 -9.66 14.73 9.18
N MET A 223 -10.25 13.54 9.41
CA MET A 223 -11.38 13.41 10.33
C MET A 223 -11.08 13.93 11.76
N PRO A 224 -9.90 13.65 12.37
CA PRO A 224 -9.51 14.28 13.63
C PRO A 224 -9.48 15.82 13.57
N MET A 225 -9.11 16.40 12.43
CA MET A 225 -9.01 17.85 12.24
C MET A 225 -10.36 18.52 12.04
N VAL A 226 -11.35 17.81 11.49
CA VAL A 226 -12.69 18.33 11.20
C VAL A 226 -13.67 18.09 12.35
N LEU A 227 -13.67 16.89 12.93
CA LEU A 227 -14.63 16.47 13.95
C LEU A 227 -14.03 16.44 15.37
N GLY A 228 -12.70 16.52 15.49
CA GLY A 228 -12.00 16.34 16.76
C GLY A 228 -11.61 14.89 17.04
N GLU A 229 -10.69 14.69 17.98
CA GLU A 229 -10.12 13.37 18.29
C GLU A 229 -11.13 12.40 18.89
N MET A 230 -11.94 12.84 19.86
CA MET A 230 -12.87 11.96 20.56
C MET A 230 -13.97 11.40 19.63
N PRO A 231 -14.66 12.22 18.81
CA PRO A 231 -15.61 11.71 17.82
C PRO A 231 -14.95 10.76 16.81
N THR A 232 -13.70 11.02 16.42
CA THR A 232 -12.93 10.15 15.53
C THR A 232 -12.67 8.78 16.18
N ARG A 233 -12.31 8.73 17.47
CA ARG A 233 -12.02 7.48 18.19
C ARG A 233 -13.23 6.57 18.37
N VAL A 234 -14.41 7.14 18.61
CA VAL A 234 -15.64 6.36 18.91
C VAL A 234 -16.42 5.95 17.66
N SER A 235 -16.04 6.46 16.48
CA SER A 235 -16.73 6.21 15.21
C SER A 235 -16.13 5.08 14.39
N GLY A 236 -14.97 4.55 14.79
CA GLY A 236 -14.35 3.36 14.18
C GLY A 236 -14.57 2.13 15.05
#